data_AF-A0A3D3ESL1-F1
#
_entry.id   AF-A0A3D3ESL1-F1
#
_cell.length_a   1.000
_cell.length_b   1.000
_cell.length_c   1.000
_cell.angle_alpha   90.00
_cell.angle_beta   90.00
_cell.angle_gamma   90.00
#
_symmetry.space_group_name_H-M   'P 1'
#
loop_
_entity.id
_entity.type
_entity.pdbx_description
1 polymer ?
#
loop_
_entity_poly.entity_id
_entity_poly.type
_entity_poly.pdbx_seq_one_letter_code
_entity_poly.pdbx_strand_id
1 'polypeptide(L)'
;LSSIFTGIIWILWHIPLFFIPGTNHGEGLINFWMFAVQLIAFRFFNGAIYKISGKGRVFMCVLFHTMFNAASPIFGTMTMTWAGTIAANVVIVLVSIITVVIYDKKSRGILLH
;
A
#
# COMPACT_ATOMS: atom_id res chain seq x y z
N LEU A 1 11.81 -2.81 -8.66
CA LEU A 1 12.33 -4.11 -8.17
C LEU A 1 12.33 -4.20 -6.64
N SER A 2 12.91 -3.25 -5.92
CA SER A 2 12.94 -3.23 -4.44
C SER A 2 11.55 -3.32 -3.78
N SER A 3 10.53 -2.68 -4.35
CA SER A 3 9.14 -2.77 -3.83
C SER A 3 8.53 -4.17 -3.94
N ILE A 4 8.94 -4.96 -4.93
CA ILE A 4 8.44 -6.32 -5.15
C ILE A 4 9.04 -7.26 -4.10
N PHE A 5 10.38 -7.23 -3.93
CA PHE A 5 11.07 -8.05 -2.92
C PHE A 5 10.59 -7.74 -1.50
N THR A 6 10.52 -6.46 -1.15
CA THR A 6 9.99 -6.04 0.15
C THR A 6 8.52 -6.39 0.33
N GLY A 7 7.72 -6.41 -0.75
CA GLY A 7 6.36 -6.92 -0.74
C GLY A 7 6.27 -8.42 -0.47
N ILE A 8 7.10 -9.24 -1.11
CA ILE A 8 7.14 -10.69 -0.86
C ILE A 8 7.52 -10.98 0.59
N ILE A 9 8.60 -10.35 1.10
CA ILE A 9 9.02 -10.51 2.50
C ILE A 9 7.87 -10.17 3.45
N TRP A 10 7.12 -9.11 3.13
CA TRP A 10 6.03 -8.67 3.97
C TRP A 10 4.79 -9.57 3.89
N ILE A 11 4.49 -10.17 2.73
CA ILE A 11 3.46 -11.21 2.61
C ILE A 11 3.82 -12.39 3.50
N LEU A 12 5.06 -12.88 3.43
CA LEU A 12 5.53 -14.00 4.24
C LEU A 12 5.44 -13.70 5.74
N TRP A 13 5.76 -12.47 6.15
CA TRP A 13 5.66 -12.04 7.54
C TRP A 13 4.23 -12.06 8.10
N HIS A 14 3.21 -11.87 7.27
CA HIS A 14 1.82 -11.90 7.72
C HIS A 14 1.18 -13.29 7.75
N ILE A 15 1.85 -14.32 7.22
CA ILE A 15 1.30 -15.69 7.21
C ILE A 15 0.81 -16.12 8.60
N PRO A 16 1.53 -15.91 9.71
CA PRO A 16 1.06 -16.28 11.04
C PRO A 16 -0.27 -15.63 11.45
N LEU A 17 -0.56 -14.41 10.97
CA LEU A 17 -1.78 -13.67 11.30
C LEU A 17 -3.06 -14.40 10.87
N PHE A 18 -2.99 -15.16 9.77
CA PHE A 18 -4.11 -15.95 9.24
C PHE A 18 -4.44 -17.19 10.09
N PHE A 19 -3.62 -17.50 11.09
CA PHE A 19 -3.85 -18.62 12.01
C PHE A 19 -4.26 -18.16 13.42
N ILE A 20 -4.41 -16.85 13.66
CA ILE A 20 -4.78 -16.29 14.96
C ILE A 20 -6.31 -16.10 15.03
N PRO A 21 -7.03 -16.85 15.89
CA PRO A 21 -8.48 -16.69 16.07
C PRO A 21 -8.86 -15.30 16.55
N GLY A 22 -10.03 -14.81 16.15
CA GLY A 22 -10.55 -13.49 16.52
C GLY A 22 -9.97 -12.32 15.71
N THR A 23 -9.21 -12.60 14.65
CA THR A 23 -8.75 -11.59 13.68
C THR A 23 -9.53 -11.71 12.38
N ASN A 24 -9.73 -10.60 11.64
CA ASN A 24 -10.36 -10.62 10.31
C ASN A 24 -9.68 -11.61 9.33
N HIS A 25 -8.39 -11.87 9.53
CA HIS A 25 -7.59 -12.79 8.72
C HIS A 25 -7.81 -14.25 9.15
N GLY A 26 -7.78 -14.52 10.45
CA GLY A 26 -8.00 -15.86 11.01
C GLY A 26 -9.45 -16.36 10.94
N GLU A 27 -10.42 -15.45 10.91
CA GLU A 27 -11.84 -15.78 10.69
C GLU A 27 -12.19 -15.98 9.20
N GLY A 28 -11.22 -15.80 8.30
CA GLY A 28 -11.41 -15.99 6.86
C GLY A 28 -12.25 -14.92 6.18
N LEU A 29 -12.55 -13.81 6.87
CA LEU A 29 -13.24 -12.65 6.28
C LEU A 29 -12.38 -12.06 5.16
N ILE A 30 -11.06 -11.96 5.37
CA ILE A 30 -10.10 -11.51 4.37
C ILE A 30 -9.50 -12.75 3.68
N ASN A 31 -9.72 -12.91 2.37
CA ASN A 31 -9.00 -13.94 1.63
C ASN A 31 -7.50 -13.61 1.56
N PHE A 32 -6.64 -14.61 1.81
CA PHE A 32 -5.18 -14.44 1.77
C PHE A 32 -4.67 -13.84 0.46
N TRP A 33 -5.22 -14.25 -0.68
CA TRP A 33 -4.79 -13.74 -1.98
C TRP A 33 -5.22 -12.30 -2.22
N MET A 34 -6.40 -11.91 -1.73
CA MET A 34 -6.85 -10.51 -1.76
C MET A 34 -5.91 -9.62 -0.94
N PHE A 35 -5.53 -10.10 0.25
CA PHE A 35 -4.56 -9.43 1.10
C PHE A 35 -3.16 -9.35 0.46
N ALA A 36 -2.70 -10.42 -0.18
CA ALA A 36 -1.41 -10.45 -0.88
C ALA A 36 -1.37 -9.40 -2.02
N VAL A 37 -2.42 -9.32 -2.83
CA VAL A 37 -2.54 -8.30 -3.89
C VAL A 37 -2.51 -6.89 -3.27
N GLN A 38 -3.23 -6.69 -2.17
CA GLN A 38 -3.25 -5.42 -1.46
C GLN A 38 -1.86 -5.01 -0.93
N LEU A 39 -1.13 -5.94 -0.33
CA LEU A 39 0.23 -5.71 0.18
C LEU A 39 1.18 -5.23 -0.93
N ILE A 40 1.12 -5.83 -2.12
CA ILE A 40 1.98 -5.43 -3.25
C ILE A 40 1.65 -4.01 -3.72
N ALA A 41 0.36 -3.68 -3.90
CA ALA A 41 -0.06 -2.34 -4.28
C ALA A 41 0.37 -1.29 -3.22
N PHE A 42 0.20 -1.65 -1.94
CA PHE A 42 0.58 -0.78 -0.83
C PHE A 42 2.10 -0.54 -0.73
N ARG A 43 2.92 -1.51 -1.15
CA ARG A 43 4.39 -1.32 -1.23
C ARG A 43 4.79 -0.37 -2.34
N PHE A 44 4.07 -0.39 -3.46
CA PHE A 44 4.27 0.58 -4.53
C PHE A 44 3.94 2.00 -4.05
N PHE A 45 2.82 2.16 -3.32
CA PHE A 45 2.43 3.43 -2.70
C PHE A 45 3.47 3.95 -1.69
N ASN A 46 3.93 3.10 -0.77
CA ASN A 46 5.00 3.49 0.15
C ASN A 46 6.29 3.87 -0.57
N GLY A 47 6.63 3.20 -1.66
CA GLY A 47 7.77 3.57 -2.51
C GLY A 47 7.60 4.97 -3.14
N ALA A 48 6.38 5.30 -3.60
CA ALA A 48 6.07 6.63 -4.11
C ALA A 48 6.20 7.70 -3.03
N ILE A 49 5.61 7.49 -1.85
CA ILE A 49 5.73 8.39 -0.70
C ILE A 49 7.20 8.57 -0.31
N TYR A 50 7.97 7.49 -0.22
CA TYR A 50 9.39 7.54 0.11
C TYR A 50 10.18 8.41 -0.87
N LYS A 51 9.91 8.29 -2.18
CA LYS A 51 10.59 9.06 -3.23
C LYS A 51 10.31 10.55 -3.14
N ILE A 52 9.07 10.95 -2.91
CA ILE A 52 8.67 12.38 -2.92
C ILE A 52 8.96 13.11 -1.61
N SER A 53 9.15 12.38 -0.50
CA SER A 53 9.19 12.96 0.85
C SER A 53 10.55 13.54 1.27
N GLY A 54 11.59 13.47 0.43
CA GLY A 54 12.88 14.10 0.69
C GLY A 54 13.53 13.65 2.01
N LYS A 55 13.76 14.60 2.93
CA LYS A 55 14.36 14.33 4.27
C LYS A 55 13.36 13.68 5.24
N GLY A 56 12.06 13.91 5.09
CA GLY A 56 11.00 13.40 5.98
C GLY A 56 10.44 12.03 5.62
N ARG A 57 11.13 11.26 4.77
CA ARG A 57 10.62 10.02 4.15
C ARG A 57 10.17 8.94 5.12
N VAL A 58 10.87 8.75 6.24
CA VAL A 58 10.51 7.73 7.24
C VAL A 58 9.22 8.12 7.94
N PHE A 59 9.11 9.37 8.39
CA PHE A 59 7.91 9.89 9.04
C PHE A 59 6.69 9.78 8.12
N MET A 60 6.82 10.19 6.84
CA MET A 60 5.73 10.10 5.88
C MET A 60 5.30 8.66 5.62
N CYS A 61 6.24 7.71 5.43
CA CYS A 61 5.89 6.30 5.28
C CYS A 61 5.13 5.75 6.51
N VAL A 62 5.58 6.08 7.72
CA VAL A 62 4.91 5.65 8.96
C VAL A 62 3.51 6.27 9.08
N LEU A 63 3.38 7.56 8.81
CA LEU A 63 2.09 8.26 8.87
C LEU A 63 1.07 7.61 7.93
N PHE A 64 1.42 7.46 6.66
CA PHE A 64 0.52 6.86 5.66
C PHE A 64 0.24 5.38 5.94
N HIS A 65 1.20 4.64 6.50
CA HIS A 65 0.97 3.27 6.98
C HIS A 65 -0.09 3.22 8.06
N THR A 66 0.06 4.05 9.10
CA THR A 66 -0.88 4.09 10.22
C THR A 66 -2.27 4.55 9.75
N MET A 67 -2.34 5.55 8.88
CA MET A 67 -3.61 6.02 8.29
C MET A 67 -4.31 4.92 7.49
N PHE A 68 -3.58 4.15 6.68
CA PHE A 68 -4.15 3.04 5.92
C PHE A 68 -4.73 1.97 6.86
N ASN A 69 -3.99 1.59 7.89
CA ASN A 69 -4.46 0.60 8.88
C ASN A 69 -5.68 1.09 9.66
N ALA A 70 -5.75 2.39 9.99
CA ALA A 70 -6.89 2.98 10.67
C ALA A 70 -8.14 3.06 9.76
N ALA A 71 -7.94 3.34 8.47
CA ALA A 71 -9.03 3.46 7.51
C ALA A 71 -9.57 2.10 7.02
N SER A 72 -8.71 1.08 6.90
CA SER A 72 -9.04 -0.22 6.31
C SER A 72 -10.31 -0.86 6.91
N PRO A 73 -10.53 -0.90 8.24
CA PRO A 73 -11.75 -1.48 8.82
C PRO A 73 -13.03 -0.73 8.43
N ILE A 74 -12.95 0.59 8.23
CA ILE A 74 -14.10 1.45 7.85
C ILE A 74 -14.60 1.09 6.46
N PHE A 75 -13.68 0.72 5.55
CA PHE A 75 -13.99 0.33 4.18
C PHE A 75 -14.07 -1.20 3.99
N GLY A 76 -14.05 -1.98 5.07
CA GLY A 76 -14.03 -3.43 5.01
C GLY A 76 -15.18 -4.00 4.19
N THR A 77 -16.41 -3.57 4.42
CA THR A 77 -17.59 -4.09 3.70
C THR A 77 -17.54 -3.89 2.17
N MET A 78 -16.86 -2.84 1.70
CA MET A 78 -16.69 -2.56 0.27
C MET A 78 -15.46 -3.25 -0.33
N THR A 79 -14.35 -3.28 0.41
CA THR A 79 -13.05 -3.75 -0.09
C THR A 79 -12.87 -5.26 0.02
N MET A 80 -13.70 -5.94 0.83
CA MET A 80 -13.64 -7.38 1.10
C MET A 80 -14.35 -8.24 0.04
N THR A 81 -14.56 -7.68 -1.14
CA THR A 81 -14.94 -8.40 -2.36
C THR A 81 -13.79 -8.36 -3.36
N TRP A 82 -13.68 -9.35 -4.25
CA TRP A 82 -12.64 -9.33 -5.29
C TRP A 82 -12.70 -8.07 -6.17
N ALA A 83 -13.90 -7.66 -6.57
CA ALA A 83 -14.09 -6.43 -7.35
C ALA A 83 -13.66 -5.18 -6.57
N GLY A 84 -14.06 -5.06 -5.29
CA GLY A 84 -13.68 -3.94 -4.44
C GLY A 84 -12.19 -3.89 -4.14
N THR A 85 -11.56 -5.04 -3.86
CA THR A 85 -10.11 -5.17 -3.67
C THR A 85 -9.37 -4.74 -4.94
N ILE A 86 -9.76 -5.25 -6.12
CA ILE A 86 -9.09 -4.89 -7.38
C ILE A 86 -9.25 -3.38 -7.64
N ALA A 87 -10.45 -2.83 -7.51
CA ALA A 87 -10.72 -1.42 -7.73
C ALA A 87 -9.88 -0.53 -6.79
N ALA A 88 -9.86 -0.81 -5.48
CA ALA A 88 -9.08 -0.06 -4.51
C ALA A 88 -7.57 -0.11 -4.81
N ASN A 89 -7.05 -1.29 -5.19
CA ASN A 89 -5.64 -1.45 -5.50
C ASN A 89 -5.23 -0.74 -6.80
N VAL A 90 -6.08 -0.77 -7.83
CA VAL A 90 -5.85 0.01 -9.06
C VAL A 90 -5.78 1.49 -8.74
N VAL A 91 -6.72 2.02 -7.94
CA VAL A 91 -6.71 3.43 -7.52
C VAL A 91 -5.42 3.78 -6.78
N ILE A 92 -4.99 2.97 -5.81
CA ILE A 92 -3.74 3.19 -5.06
C ILE A 92 -2.53 3.22 -5.99
N VAL A 93 -2.44 2.28 -6.93
CA VAL A 93 -1.32 2.24 -7.89
C VAL A 93 -1.34 3.46 -8.82
N LEU A 94 -2.51 3.84 -9.35
CA LEU A 94 -2.63 5.02 -10.21
C LEU A 94 -2.22 6.30 -9.48
N VAL A 95 -2.73 6.51 -8.25
CA VAL A 95 -2.36 7.65 -7.41
C VAL A 95 -0.85 7.69 -7.15
N SER A 96 -0.25 6.52 -6.89
CA SER A 96 1.20 6.40 -6.68
C SER A 96 1.99 6.84 -7.92
N ILE A 97 1.60 6.35 -9.11
CA ILE A 97 2.26 6.68 -10.38
C ILE A 97 2.11 8.18 -10.67
N ILE A 98 0.88 8.70 -10.60
CA ILE A 98 0.59 10.12 -10.85
C ILE A 98 1.43 11.01 -9.94
N THR A 99 1.48 10.69 -8.65
CA THR A 99 2.25 11.46 -7.66
C THR A 99 3.74 11.50 -8.01
N VAL A 100 4.32 10.35 -8.38
CA VAL A 100 5.74 10.28 -8.78
C VAL A 100 5.99 11.04 -10.08
N VAL A 101 5.10 10.93 -11.07
CA VAL A 101 5.24 11.62 -12.36
C VAL A 101 5.18 13.13 -12.17
N ILE A 102 4.23 13.64 -11.37
CA ILE A 102 4.11 15.07 -11.06
C ILE A 102 5.37 15.56 -10.36
N TYR A 103 5.86 14.81 -9.37
CA TYR A 103 7.09 15.13 -8.66
C TYR A 103 8.31 15.21 -9.59
N ASP A 104 8.50 14.21 -10.47
CA ASP A 104 9.62 14.17 -11.40
C ASP A 104 9.55 15.31 -12.43
N LYS A 105 8.34 15.67 -12.92
CA LYS A 105 8.15 16.83 -13.81
C LYS A 105 8.53 18.14 -13.10
N LYS A 106 8.06 18.32 -11.85
CA LYS A 106 8.39 19.51 -11.05
C LYS A 106 9.88 19.62 -10.76
N SER A 107 10.52 18.51 -10.36
CA SER A 107 11.96 18.49 -10.06
C SER A 107 12.81 18.80 -11.29
N ARG A 108 12.42 18.35 -12.49
CA ARG A 108 13.10 18.71 -13.74
C ARG A 108 12.91 20.17 -14.13
N GLY A 109 11.71 20.72 -13.92
CA GLY A 109 11.44 22.15 -14.18
C GLY A 109 12.25 23.10 -13.31
N ILE A 110 12.53 22.72 -12.05
CA ILE A 110 13.38 23.50 -11.13
C ILE A 110 14.86 23.47 -11.57
N LEU A 111 15.32 22.40 -12.23
CA LEU A 111 16.70 22.27 -12.70
C LEU A 111 17.00 23.02 -14.00
N LEU A 112 15.97 23.50 -14.70
CA LEU A 112 16.08 24.23 -15.98
C LEU A 112 15.96 25.76 -15.81
N HIS A 113 15.75 26.25 -14.59
CA HIS A 113 15.74 27.66 -14.20
C HIS A 113 16.88 27.94 -13.22
#